data_AF-T0ZJE5-F1
#
_entry.id   AF-T0ZJE5-F1
#
_cell.length_a   1.000
_cell.length_b   1.000
_cell.length_c   1.000
_cell.angle_alpha   90.00
_cell.angle_beta   90.00
_cell.angle_gamma   90.00
#
_symmetry.space_group_name_H-M   'P 1'
#
loop_
_entity.id
_entity.type
_entity.pdbx_description
1 polymer ?
#
loop_
_entity_poly.entity_id
_entity_poly.type
_entity_poly.pdbx_seq_one_letter_code
_entity_poly.pdbx_strand_id
1 'polypeptide(L)'
;HGSILRRGTPEELRLSTVGAEAVEVWQDAALDAATVEAVGDELRHWDRHQDALVLYADQPGRIGERMRGHGLQPQRMLVRPTDLEDVFLTLTGRDLRE
;
A
#
# COMPACT_ATOMS: atom_id res chain seq x y z
N HIS A 1 1.32 1.02 -25.43
CA HIS A 1 0.27 0.10 -25.89
C HIS A 1 -1.06 0.65 -25.40
N GLY A 2 -1.92 1.12 -26.30
CA GLY A 2 -3.18 1.80 -25.95
C GLY A 2 -4.29 0.80 -25.60
N SER A 3 -4.12 0.05 -24.52
CA SER A 3 -5.09 -0.95 -24.05
C SER A 3 -5.66 -0.56 -22.70
N ILE A 4 -6.95 -0.84 -22.50
CA ILE A 4 -7.61 -0.71 -21.20
C ILE A 4 -7.11 -1.84 -20.29
N LEU A 5 -6.44 -1.48 -19.18
CA LEU A 5 -5.94 -2.46 -18.21
C LEU A 5 -7.04 -3.03 -17.32
N ARG A 6 -7.96 -2.16 -16.86
CA ARG A 6 -9.14 -2.51 -16.06
C ARG A 6 -10.29 -1.57 -16.39
N ARG A 7 -11.53 -2.05 -16.19
CA ARG A 7 -12.77 -1.29 -16.34
C ARG A 7 -13.74 -1.71 -15.24
N GLY A 8 -14.45 -0.73 -14.68
CA GLY A 8 -15.43 -0.91 -13.61
C GLY A 8 -15.84 0.45 -13.05
N THR A 9 -16.68 0.45 -12.03
CA THR A 9 -16.93 1.66 -11.23
C THR A 9 -15.70 2.00 -10.39
N PRO A 10 -15.55 3.26 -9.93
CA PRO A 10 -14.42 3.63 -9.08
C PRO A 10 -14.28 2.75 -7.83
N GLU A 11 -15.40 2.42 -7.18
CA GLU A 11 -15.42 1.56 -6.00
C GLU A 11 -14.94 0.14 -6.31
N GLU A 12 -15.45 -0.47 -7.38
CA GLU A 12 -15.02 -1.80 -7.82
C GLU A 12 -13.52 -1.84 -8.11
N LEU A 13 -13.01 -0.82 -8.81
CA LEU A 13 -11.59 -0.72 -9.16
C LEU A 13 -10.71 -0.63 -7.91
N ARG A 14 -11.07 0.22 -6.93
CA ARG A 14 -10.32 0.32 -5.68
C ARG A 14 -10.34 -0.98 -4.89
N LEU A 15 -11.53 -1.49 -4.56
CA LEU A 15 -11.67 -2.63 -3.66
C LEU A 15 -11.03 -3.90 -4.22
N SER A 16 -11.12 -4.10 -5.54
CA SER A 16 -10.53 -5.28 -6.21
C SER A 16 -9.03 -5.17 -6.46
N THR A 17 -8.45 -3.96 -6.46
CA THR A 17 -7.03 -3.75 -6.78
C THR A 17 -6.22 -3.48 -5.51
N VAL A 18 -6.62 -2.49 -4.72
CA VAL A 18 -5.85 -1.95 -3.58
C VAL A 18 -6.55 -2.11 -2.23
N GLY A 19 -7.82 -2.51 -2.22
CA GLY A 19 -8.60 -2.61 -1.00
C GLY A 19 -9.21 -1.26 -0.58
N ALA A 20 -9.84 -1.23 0.59
CA ALA A 20 -10.59 -0.07 1.07
C ALA A 20 -9.68 1.02 1.67
N GLU A 21 -8.59 0.62 2.32
CA GLU A 21 -7.68 1.49 3.02
C GLU A 21 -6.23 1.16 2.68
N ALA A 22 -5.39 2.20 2.64
CA ALA A 22 -3.95 2.09 2.56
C ALA A 22 -3.35 2.41 3.94
N VAL A 23 -2.22 1.79 4.24
CA VAL A 23 -1.42 2.12 5.43
C VAL A 23 -0.11 2.74 4.97
N GLU A 24 0.07 4.02 5.32
CA GLU A 24 1.31 4.74 5.05
C GLU A 24 2.22 4.66 6.27
N VAL A 25 3.46 4.23 6.05
CA VAL A 25 4.47 3.98 7.07
C VAL A 25 5.69 4.84 6.77
N TRP A 26 5.93 5.87 7.59
CA TRP A 26 7.16 6.65 7.52
C TRP A 26 8.25 5.92 8.29
N GLN A 27 9.27 5.51 7.57
CA GLN A 27 10.42 4.75 8.07
C GLN A 27 11.63 4.93 7.16
N ASP A 28 12.80 4.47 7.61
CA ASP A 28 13.97 4.39 6.74
C ASP A 28 13.75 3.34 5.64
N ALA A 29 14.19 3.67 4.44
CA ALA A 29 14.16 2.83 3.27
C ALA A 29 14.71 1.40 3.48
N ALA A 30 15.73 1.27 4.32
CA ALA A 30 16.37 0.01 4.64
C ALA A 30 15.46 -0.95 5.41
N LEU A 31 14.37 -0.44 6.00
CA LEU A 31 13.41 -1.24 6.78
C LEU A 31 12.26 -1.80 5.94
N ASP A 32 12.08 -1.36 4.69
CA ASP A 32 10.93 -1.74 3.88
C ASP A 32 10.81 -3.25 3.67
N ALA A 33 11.92 -3.91 3.33
CA ALA A 33 11.92 -5.35 3.12
C ALA A 33 11.47 -6.10 4.39
N ALA A 34 11.93 -5.66 5.56
CA ALA A 34 11.54 -6.24 6.84
C ALA A 34 10.07 -5.95 7.17
N THR A 35 9.57 -4.75 6.84
CA THR A 35 8.15 -4.39 7.02
C THR A 35 7.25 -5.22 6.12
N VAL A 36 7.61 -5.39 4.85
CA VAL A 36 6.88 -6.23 3.89
C VAL A 36 6.86 -7.68 4.36
N GLU A 37 7.99 -8.21 4.83
CA GLU A 37 8.09 -9.57 5.39
C GLU A 37 7.21 -9.74 6.64
N ALA A 38 7.20 -8.74 7.55
CA ALA A 38 6.39 -8.78 8.76
C ALA A 38 4.87 -8.77 8.49
N VAL A 39 4.42 -8.09 7.42
CA VAL A 39 3.02 -8.12 7.01
C VAL A 39 2.67 -9.46 6.37
N GLY A 40 3.54 -9.97 5.49
CA GLY A 40 3.42 -11.28 4.87
C GLY A 40 2.20 -11.42 3.96
N ASP A 41 1.52 -12.57 4.04
CA ASP A 41 0.46 -12.99 3.10
C ASP A 41 -0.78 -12.07 3.06
N GLU A 42 -0.97 -11.18 4.03
CA GLU A 42 -2.07 -10.21 4.03
C GLU A 42 -1.80 -8.99 3.12
N LEU A 43 -0.56 -8.84 2.63
CA LEU A 43 -0.16 -7.76 1.76
C LEU A 43 -0.56 -8.06 0.32
N ARG A 44 -1.41 -7.20 -0.25
CA ARG A 44 -1.81 -7.25 -1.66
C ARG A 44 -0.74 -6.63 -2.56
N HIS A 45 -0.23 -5.49 -2.13
CA HIS A 45 0.78 -4.72 -2.86
C HIS A 45 1.45 -3.73 -1.90
N TRP A 46 2.62 -3.25 -2.28
CA TRP A 46 3.28 -2.15 -1.61
C TRP A 46 4.04 -1.31 -2.62
N ASP A 47 4.18 -0.03 -2.31
CA ASP A 47 5.03 0.88 -3.07
C ASP A 47 5.67 1.90 -2.14
N ARG A 48 6.77 2.51 -2.57
CA ARG A 48 7.43 3.61 -1.85
C ARG A 48 7.04 4.93 -2.49
N HIS A 49 6.42 5.80 -1.70
CA HIS A 49 6.15 7.18 -2.06
C HIS A 49 6.99 8.12 -1.21
N GLN A 50 8.05 8.69 -1.81
CA GLN A 50 8.98 9.59 -1.12
C GLN A 50 9.53 8.93 0.17
N ASP A 51 9.08 9.41 1.34
CA ASP A 51 9.52 8.96 2.67
C ASP A 51 8.57 7.94 3.31
N ALA A 52 7.51 7.52 2.62
CA ALA A 52 6.52 6.58 3.14
C ALA A 52 6.48 5.29 2.33
N LEU A 53 6.49 4.16 3.02
CA LEU A 53 6.08 2.87 2.48
C LEU A 53 4.56 2.79 2.56
N VAL A 54 3.90 2.63 1.42
CA VAL A 54 2.45 2.49 1.31
C VAL A 54 2.13 1.01 1.18
N LEU A 55 1.28 0.51 2.07
CA LEU A 55 0.90 -0.90 2.14
C LEU A 55 -0.59 -1.03 1.85
N TYR A 56 -0.93 -1.90 0.90
CA TYR A 56 -2.29 -2.28 0.58
C TYR A 56 -2.53 -3.69 1.10
N ALA A 57 -3.47 -3.85 2.03
CA ALA A 57 -3.70 -5.12 2.71
C ALA A 57 -5.18 -5.41 2.92
N ASP A 58 -5.51 -6.68 3.12
CA ASP A 58 -6.88 -7.10 3.46
C ASP A 58 -7.31 -6.66 4.86
N GLN A 59 -6.35 -6.51 5.78
CA GLN A 59 -6.60 -6.21 7.20
C GLN A 59 -5.67 -5.08 7.69
N PRO A 60 -5.88 -3.85 7.19
CA PRO A 60 -5.00 -2.70 7.47
C PRO A 60 -4.81 -2.44 8.97
N GLY A 61 -5.85 -2.65 9.78
CA GLY A 61 -5.79 -2.49 11.24
C GLY A 61 -4.80 -3.43 11.95
N ARG A 62 -4.38 -4.55 11.34
CA ARG A 62 -3.43 -5.51 11.93
C ARG A 62 -1.97 -5.20 11.63
N ILE A 63 -1.69 -4.34 10.66
CA ILE A 63 -0.31 -4.05 10.22
C ILE A 63 0.54 -3.54 11.39
N GLY A 64 0.02 -2.61 12.19
CA GLY A 64 0.75 -2.06 13.33
C GLY A 64 1.09 -3.10 14.40
N GLU A 65 0.21 -4.07 14.64
CA GLU A 65 0.47 -5.18 15.58
C GLU A 65 1.53 -6.14 15.05
N ARG A 66 1.45 -6.51 13.77
CA ARG A 66 2.43 -7.34 13.09
C ARG A 66 3.82 -6.71 13.11
N MET A 67 3.93 -5.45 12.70
CA MET A 67 5.19 -4.71 12.74
C MET A 67 5.80 -4.69 14.15
N ARG A 68 4.99 -4.39 15.17
CA ARG A 68 5.44 -4.39 16.56
C ARG A 68 5.92 -5.77 17.02
N GLY A 69 5.22 -6.83 16.62
CA GLY A 69 5.62 -8.22 16.90
C GLY A 69 6.98 -8.60 16.32
N HIS A 70 7.38 -7.94 15.22
CA HIS A 70 8.69 -8.08 14.57
C HIS A 70 9.72 -7.04 15.02
N GLY A 71 9.43 -6.25 16.05
CA GLY A 71 10.35 -5.23 16.59
C GLY A 71 10.50 -3.98 15.71
N LEU A 72 9.64 -3.80 14.70
CA LEU A 72 9.65 -2.63 13.83
C LEU A 72 8.91 -1.47 14.49
N GLN A 73 9.54 -0.31 14.51
CA GLN A 73 9.01 0.92 15.11
C GLN A 73 9.14 2.07 14.11
N PRO A 74 8.13 2.28 13.25
CA PRO A 74 8.15 3.37 12.28
C PRO A 74 8.02 4.73 12.99
N GLN A 75 8.45 5.81 12.35
CA GLN A 75 8.32 7.15 12.92
C GLN A 75 6.86 7.61 12.93
N ARG A 76 6.08 7.21 11.93
CA ARG A 76 4.66 7.52 11.81
C ARG A 76 3.94 6.41 11.05
N MET A 77 2.67 6.21 11.39
CA MET A 77 1.74 5.43 10.59
C MET A 77 0.43 6.19 10.41
N LEU A 78 -0.16 6.09 9.23
CA LEU A 78 -1.48 6.63 8.90
C LEU A 78 -2.30 5.57 8.17
N VAL A 79 -3.55 5.41 8.56
CA VAL A 79 -4.54 4.66 7.78
C VAL A 79 -5.43 5.67 7.08
N ARG A 80 -5.57 5.54 5.76
CA ARG A 80 -6.47 6.38 4.96
C ARG A 80 -7.30 5.54 3.98
N PRO A 81 -8.47 6.02 3.56
CA PRO A 81 -9.15 5.44 2.41
C PRO A 81 -8.24 5.44 1.18
N THR A 82 -8.36 4.40 0.35
CA THR A 82 -7.70 4.37 -0.96
C THR A 82 -8.37 5.34 -1.94
N ASP A 83 -7.82 5.54 -3.12
CA ASP A 83 -8.46 6.27 -4.21
C ASP A 83 -8.12 5.67 -5.57
N LEU A 84 -8.48 6.36 -6.66
CA LEU A 84 -8.16 5.89 -8.02
C LEU A 84 -6.69 6.11 -8.40
N GLU A 85 -5.99 7.00 -7.72
CA GLU A 85 -4.56 7.19 -7.91
C GLU A 85 -3.82 5.95 -7.39
N ASP A 86 -4.18 5.43 -6.22
CA ASP A 86 -3.64 4.16 -5.71
C ASP A 86 -3.80 3.00 -6.72
N VAL A 87 -4.97 2.91 -7.37
CA VAL A 87 -5.23 1.92 -8.43
C VAL A 87 -4.31 2.14 -9.62
N PHE A 88 -4.16 3.38 -10.06
CA PHE A 88 -3.29 3.72 -11.19
C PHE A 88 -1.84 3.38 -10.89
N LEU A 89 -1.33 3.77 -9.73
CA LEU A 89 0.03 3.50 -9.26
C LEU A 89 0.30 1.99 -9.24
N THR A 90 -0.59 1.22 -8.61
CA THR A 90 -0.49 -0.25 -8.51
C THR A 90 -0.49 -0.94 -9.88
N LEU A 91 -1.33 -0.47 -10.83
CA LEU A 91 -1.43 -1.07 -12.16
C LEU A 91 -0.29 -0.68 -13.10
N THR A 92 0.33 0.48 -12.89
CA THR A 92 1.35 1.03 -13.80
C THR A 92 2.77 0.95 -13.27
N GLY A 93 2.95 0.77 -11.96
CA GLY A 93 4.25 0.79 -11.28
C GLY A 93 4.97 2.13 -11.44
N ARG A 94 4.23 3.24 -11.57
CA ARG A 94 4.76 4.59 -11.78
C ARG A 94 3.97 5.60 -10.99
N ASP A 95 4.67 6.50 -10.30
CA ASP A 95 4.10 7.75 -9.79
C ASP A 95 3.35 8.52 -10.89
N LEU A 96 2.24 9.14 -10.51
CA LEU A 96 1.48 10.08 -11.35
C LEU A 96 2.34 11.35 -11.51
N ARG A 97 3.27 11.33 -12.46
CA ARG A 97 4.09 12.50 -12.80
C ARG A 97 3.38 13.34 -13.87
N GLU A 98 3.15 14.62 -13.55
CA GLU A 98 2.84 15.68 -14.52
C GLU A 98 4.00 15.93 -15.48
#